data_AF-A0A7L4RMS4-F1
#
_entry.id   AF-A0A7L4RMS4-F1
#
_cell.length_a   1.000
_cell.length_b   1.000
_cell.length_c   1.000
_cell.angle_alpha   90.00
_cell.angle_beta   90.00
_cell.angle_gamma   90.00
#
_symmetry.space_group_name_H-M   'P 1'
#
loop_
_entity.id
_entity.type
_entity.pdbx_description
1 polymer ?
#
loop_
_entity_poly.entity_id
_entity_poly.type
_entity_poly.pdbx_seq_one_letter_code
_entity_poly.pdbx_strand_id
1 'polypeptide(L)'
;MKYKAILSLLLAVGLASAVTTTQTAINVSAALCTFKVLVLGVLPALSLVLFLFAGLAYAAGQFFGAETKAKAQGWAMALLVGGIIGIILAVLAPILVNIFVNAAGAGAGFANACP
;
A
#
# COMPACT_ATOMS: atom_id res chain seq x y z
N MET A 1 -8.08 20.09 -19.36
CA MET A 1 -8.40 20.54 -17.98
C MET A 1 -8.89 19.39 -17.07
N LYS A 2 -9.59 18.37 -17.58
CA LYS A 2 -10.14 17.25 -16.78
C LYS A 2 -9.12 16.42 -16.00
N TYR A 3 -7.92 16.18 -16.55
CA TYR A 3 -6.88 15.37 -15.88
C TYR A 3 -6.18 16.10 -14.72
N LYS A 4 -6.18 17.45 -14.73
CA LYS A 4 -5.56 18.26 -13.66
C LYS A 4 -6.36 18.17 -12.36
N ALA A 5 -7.69 18.09 -12.46
CA ALA A 5 -8.58 17.92 -11.31
C ALA A 5 -8.44 16.54 -10.67
N ILE A 6 -8.23 15.49 -11.47
CA ILE A 6 -7.98 14.13 -10.98
C ILE A 6 -6.61 14.07 -10.31
N LEU A 7 -5.58 14.69 -10.89
CA LEU A 7 -4.24 14.75 -10.32
C LEU A 7 -4.20 15.53 -8.99
N SER A 8 -4.93 16.67 -8.90
CA SER A 8 -5.01 17.44 -7.66
C SER A 8 -5.81 16.72 -6.58
N LEU A 9 -6.81 15.92 -6.95
CA LEU A 9 -7.58 15.10 -6.00
C LEU A 9 -6.70 13.97 -5.42
N LEU A 10 -5.92 13.29 -6.26
CA LEU A 10 -4.92 12.30 -5.79
C LEU A 10 -3.85 12.93 -4.89
N LEU A 11 -3.39 14.14 -5.23
CA LEU A 11 -2.39 14.86 -4.44
C LEU A 11 -2.95 15.35 -3.09
N ALA A 12 -4.21 15.80 -3.07
CA ALA A 12 -4.90 16.22 -1.84
C ALA A 12 -5.18 15.05 -0.90
N VAL A 13 -5.55 13.87 -1.43
CA VAL A 13 -5.69 12.63 -0.65
C VAL A 13 -4.34 12.16 -0.10
N GLY A 14 -3.26 12.33 -0.86
CA GLY A 14 -1.89 12.04 -0.41
C GLY A 14 -1.38 13.01 0.67
N LEU A 15 -1.75 14.29 0.61
CA LEU A 15 -1.34 15.28 1.63
C LEU A 15 -2.18 15.17 2.91
N ALA A 16 -3.49 14.88 2.79
CA ALA A 16 -4.37 14.72 3.95
C ALA A 16 -3.97 13.53 4.83
N SER A 17 -3.36 12.49 4.24
CA SER A 17 -2.83 11.33 4.98
C SER A 17 -1.46 11.59 5.64
N ALA A 18 -0.77 12.68 5.28
CA ALA A 18 0.51 13.07 5.86
C ALA A 18 0.38 14.12 7.00
N VAL A 19 -0.75 14.82 7.12
CA VAL A 19 -0.97 15.97 8.03
C VAL A 19 -1.62 15.56 9.36
N THR A 20 -1.40 14.34 9.85
CA THR A 20 -1.85 13.91 11.19
C THR A 20 -0.71 13.61 12.16
N THR A 21 0.54 13.96 11.83
CA THR A 21 1.72 13.64 12.68
C THR A 21 2.34 14.85 13.39
N THR A 22 1.53 15.68 14.05
CA THR A 22 2.04 16.68 15.00
C THR A 22 1.45 16.48 16.38
N GLN A 23 2.00 15.51 17.14
CA GLN A 23 1.91 15.54 18.61
C GLN A 23 3.07 14.77 19.28
N THR A 24 4.09 15.55 19.65
CA THR A 24 4.94 15.43 20.87
C THR A 24 5.26 14.04 21.43
N ALA A 25 6.44 13.51 21.08
CA ALA A 25 7.45 12.75 21.87
C ALA A 25 7.07 11.62 22.88
N ILE A 26 5.81 11.36 23.15
CA ILE A 26 5.29 10.15 23.79
C ILE A 26 4.26 9.62 22.79
N ASN A 27 4.27 8.33 22.45
CA ASN A 27 3.45 7.65 21.42
C ASN A 27 4.10 7.34 20.07
N VAL A 28 5.42 7.51 19.88
CA VAL A 28 6.05 7.01 18.63
C VAL A 28 5.86 5.49 18.53
N SER A 29 6.06 4.76 19.64
CA SER A 29 5.82 3.31 19.69
C SER A 29 4.35 2.92 19.44
N ALA A 30 3.40 3.64 20.03
CA ALA A 30 1.96 3.41 19.84
C ALA A 30 1.50 3.74 18.41
N ALA A 31 2.00 4.83 17.82
CA ALA A 31 1.73 5.18 16.43
C ALA A 31 2.28 4.13 15.45
N LEU A 32 3.48 3.58 15.71
CA LEU A 32 4.03 2.48 14.92
C LEU A 32 3.23 1.18 15.07
N CYS A 33 2.64 0.91 16.23
CA CYS A 33 1.78 -0.26 16.44
C CYS A 33 0.46 -0.14 15.65
N THR A 34 -0.21 1.02 15.71
CA THR A 34 -1.42 1.29 14.91
C THR A 34 -1.11 1.21 13.41
N PHE A 35 0.04 1.73 12.99
CA PHE A 35 0.51 1.61 11.61
C PHE A 35 0.76 0.16 11.20
N LYS A 36 1.41 -0.65 12.05
CA LYS A 36 1.63 -2.08 11.79
C LYS A 36 0.32 -2.84 11.62
N VAL A 37 -0.65 -2.63 12.51
CA VAL A 37 -1.97 -3.29 12.44
C VAL A 37 -2.74 -2.85 11.19
N LEU A 38 -2.70 -1.57 10.84
CA LEU A 38 -3.30 -1.06 9.62
C LEU A 38 -2.65 -1.68 8.37
N VAL A 39 -1.32 -1.72 8.32
CA VAL A 39 -0.58 -2.25 7.18
C VAL A 39 -0.84 -3.76 7.04
N LEU A 40 -0.73 -4.54 8.11
CA LEU A 40 -0.97 -5.99 8.06
C LEU A 40 -2.44 -6.35 7.84
N GLY A 41 -3.39 -5.51 8.27
CA GLY A 41 -4.82 -5.73 8.05
C GLY A 41 -5.28 -5.36 6.64
N VAL A 42 -4.74 -4.29 6.06
CA VAL A 42 -5.27 -3.70 4.82
C VAL A 42 -4.46 -4.09 3.58
N LEU A 43 -3.13 -4.27 3.66
CA LEU A 43 -2.32 -4.67 2.50
C LEU A 43 -2.76 -6.01 1.87
N PRO A 44 -3.02 -7.09 2.62
CA PRO A 44 -3.37 -8.37 2.00
C PRO A 44 -4.75 -8.29 1.31
N ALA A 45 -5.71 -7.60 1.93
CA ALA A 45 -7.02 -7.37 1.33
C ALA A 45 -6.92 -6.54 0.05
N LEU A 46 -6.13 -5.46 0.06
CA LEU A 46 -5.88 -4.63 -1.12
C LEU A 46 -5.20 -5.41 -2.24
N SER A 47 -4.22 -6.25 -1.92
CA SER A 47 -3.53 -7.05 -2.93
C SER A 47 -4.49 -8.03 -3.61
N LEU A 48 -5.34 -8.73 -2.84
CA LEU A 48 -6.33 -9.64 -3.38
C LEU A 48 -7.29 -8.92 -4.33
N VAL A 49 -7.75 -7.71 -3.96
CA VAL A 49 -8.60 -6.87 -4.81
C VAL A 49 -7.86 -6.45 -6.09
N LEU A 50 -6.59 -6.05 -6.00
CA LEU A 50 -5.77 -5.67 -7.16
C LEU A 50 -5.59 -6.84 -8.15
N PHE A 51 -5.40 -8.07 -7.65
CA PHE A 51 -5.35 -9.27 -8.49
C PHE A 51 -6.69 -9.54 -9.19
N LEU A 52 -7.80 -9.39 -8.48
CA LEU A 52 -9.13 -9.56 -9.05
C LEU A 52 -9.38 -8.53 -10.16
N PHE A 53 -9.08 -7.25 -9.90
CA PHE A 53 -9.20 -6.19 -10.91
C PHE A 53 -8.26 -6.39 -12.09
N ALA A 54 -7.06 -6.95 -11.91
CA ALA A 54 -6.16 -7.29 -13.01
C ALA A 54 -6.79 -8.36 -13.93
N GLY A 55 -7.39 -9.40 -13.35
CA GLY A 55 -8.12 -10.43 -14.09
C GLY A 55 -9.34 -9.87 -14.83
N LEU A 56 -10.14 -9.03 -14.17
CA LEU A 56 -11.27 -8.36 -14.81
C LEU A 56 -10.83 -7.41 -15.93
N ALA A 57 -9.76 -6.64 -15.73
CA ALA A 57 -9.25 -5.72 -16.75
C ALA A 57 -8.72 -6.48 -17.98
N TYR A 58 -8.08 -7.63 -17.77
CA TYR A 58 -7.63 -8.51 -18.86
C TYR A 58 -8.82 -9.07 -19.65
N ALA A 59 -9.85 -9.56 -18.96
CA ALA A 59 -11.06 -10.08 -19.58
C ALA A 59 -11.87 -8.99 -20.29
N ALA A 60 -12.04 -7.84 -19.65
CA ALA A 60 -12.69 -6.66 -20.22
C ALA A 60 -11.98 -6.19 -21.49
N GLY A 61 -10.65 -6.25 -21.52
CA GLY A 61 -9.84 -5.91 -22.69
C GLY A 61 -10.16 -6.71 -23.95
N GLN A 62 -10.82 -7.88 -23.85
CA GLN A 62 -11.25 -8.65 -25.02
C GLN A 62 -12.61 -8.26 -25.59
N PHE A 63 -13.42 -7.51 -24.84
CA PHE A 63 -14.70 -7.00 -25.32
C PHE A 63 -14.57 -5.63 -25.99
N PHE A 64 -13.41 -4.97 -25.87
CA PHE A 64 -13.18 -3.64 -26.42
C PHE A 64 -12.22 -3.66 -27.63
N GLY A 65 -12.39 -2.68 -28.52
CA GLY A 65 -11.63 -2.57 -29.78
C GLY A 65 -10.11 -2.46 -29.61
N ALA A 66 -9.37 -2.56 -30.71
CA ALA A 66 -7.91 -2.70 -30.72
C ALA A 66 -7.14 -1.67 -29.87
N GLU A 67 -7.60 -0.41 -29.84
CA GLU A 67 -6.96 0.65 -29.06
C GLU A 67 -7.23 0.53 -27.55
N THR A 68 -8.45 0.16 -27.17
CA THR A 68 -8.87 -0.01 -25.76
C THR A 68 -8.37 -1.32 -25.18
N LYS A 69 -8.22 -2.37 -26.00
CA LYS A 69 -7.55 -3.62 -25.64
C LYS A 69 -6.10 -3.37 -25.22
N ALA A 70 -5.33 -2.63 -26.01
CA ALA A 70 -3.94 -2.32 -25.69
C ALA A 70 -3.80 -1.55 -24.36
N LYS A 71 -4.70 -0.59 -24.10
CA LYS A 71 -4.72 0.14 -22.83
C LYS A 71 -5.18 -0.75 -21.67
N ALA A 72 -6.26 -1.52 -21.82
CA ALA A 72 -6.74 -2.42 -20.77
C ALA A 72 -5.67 -3.45 -20.34
N GLN A 73 -4.91 -3.97 -21.30
CA GLN A 73 -3.77 -4.86 -21.05
C GLN A 73 -2.64 -4.17 -20.27
N GLY A 74 -2.30 -2.92 -20.62
CA GLY A 74 -1.31 -2.15 -19.87
C GLY A 74 -1.72 -1.88 -18.42
N TRP A 75 -2.99 -1.57 -18.18
CA TRP A 75 -3.52 -1.37 -16.83
C TRP A 75 -3.59 -2.68 -16.04
N ALA A 76 -3.99 -3.79 -16.68
CA ALA A 76 -4.00 -5.11 -16.05
C ALA A 76 -2.62 -5.52 -15.54
N MET A 77 -1.57 -5.30 -16.34
CA MET A 77 -0.19 -5.60 -15.94
C MET A 77 0.29 -4.70 -14.80
N ALA A 78 -0.04 -3.40 -14.83
CA ALA A 78 0.32 -2.49 -13.74
C ALA A 78 -0.36 -2.87 -12.41
N LEU A 79 -1.63 -3.29 -12.45
CA LEU A 79 -2.38 -3.77 -11.28
C LEU A 79 -1.84 -5.10 -10.76
N LEU A 80 -1.46 -6.01 -11.67
CA LEU A 80 -0.88 -7.30 -11.31
C LEU A 80 0.49 -7.12 -10.62
N VAL A 81 1.36 -6.26 -11.17
CA VAL A 81 2.66 -5.94 -10.55
C VAL A 81 2.46 -5.25 -9.19
N GLY A 82 1.51 -4.32 -9.09
CA GLY A 82 1.16 -3.68 -7.80
C GLY A 82 0.64 -4.68 -6.76
N GLY A 83 -0.18 -5.66 -7.17
CA GLY A 83 -0.66 -6.74 -6.31
C GLY A 83 0.48 -7.65 -5.83
N ILE A 84 1.39 -8.06 -6.73
CA ILE A 84 2.59 -8.85 -6.40
C ILE A 84 3.46 -8.12 -5.38
N ILE A 85 3.77 -6.83 -5.63
CA ILE A 85 4.56 -6.02 -4.71
C ILE A 85 3.86 -5.89 -3.35
N GLY A 86 2.53 -5.74 -3.33
CA GLY A 86 1.74 -5.71 -2.09
C GLY A 86 1.86 -6.99 -1.25
N ILE A 87 1.84 -8.18 -1.87
CA ILE A 87 2.07 -9.45 -1.16
C ILE A 87 3.50 -9.54 -0.65
N ILE A 88 4.46 -9.20 -1.50
CA ILE A 88 5.89 -9.22 -1.16
C ILE A 88 6.14 -8.31 0.05
N LEU A 89 5.55 -7.11 0.07
CA LEU A 89 5.64 -6.19 1.21
C LEU A 89 4.94 -6.73 2.45
N ALA A 90 3.80 -7.40 2.33
CA ALA A 90 3.13 -8.00 3.49
C ALA A 90 4.01 -9.06 4.18
N VAL A 91 4.80 -9.81 3.41
CA VAL A 91 5.74 -10.83 3.93
C VAL A 91 7.06 -10.20 4.41
N LEU A 92 7.59 -9.22 3.69
CA LEU A 92 8.87 -8.57 4.03
C LEU A 92 8.75 -7.57 5.18
N ALA A 93 7.61 -6.92 5.37
CA ALA A 93 7.40 -5.92 6.42
C ALA A 93 7.80 -6.42 7.83
N PRO A 94 7.35 -7.58 8.33
CA PRO A 94 7.78 -8.07 9.65
C PRO A 94 9.28 -8.41 9.69
N ILE A 95 9.86 -8.90 8.59
CA ILE A 95 11.28 -9.25 8.50
C ILE A 95 12.15 -7.98 8.62
N LEU A 96 11.80 -6.94 7.87
CA LEU A 96 12.50 -5.66 7.90
C LEU A 96 12.41 -5.01 9.29
N VAL A 97 11.22 -5.02 9.91
CA VAL A 97 11.05 -4.51 11.27
C VAL A 97 11.95 -5.26 12.26
N ASN A 98 12.02 -6.60 12.18
CA ASN A 98 12.92 -7.37 13.05
C ASN A 98 14.40 -7.04 12.82
N ILE A 99 14.84 -6.81 11.58
CA ILE A 99 16.23 -6.43 11.28
C ILE A 99 16.55 -5.06 11.87
N PHE A 100 15.69 -4.06 11.69
CA PHE A 100 15.92 -2.72 12.25
C PHE A 100 15.85 -2.69 13.77
N VAL A 101 14.98 -3.51 14.39
CA VAL A 101 14.87 -3.65 15.84
C VAL A 101 16.09 -4.35 16.47
N ASN A 102 16.75 -5.26 15.73
CA ASN A 102 17.98 -5.90 16.22
C ASN A 102 19.23 -5.06 15.92
N ALA A 103 19.24 -4.28 14.83
CA ALA A 103 20.37 -3.43 14.45
C ALA A 103 20.46 -2.13 15.26
N ALA A 104 19.33 -1.56 15.66
CA ALA A 104 19.28 -0.48 16.64
C ALA A 104 19.14 -1.13 18.02
N GLY A 105 20.08 -0.94 18.94
CA GLY A 105 20.00 -1.43 20.34
C GLY A 105 18.84 -0.85 21.19
N ALA A 106 17.69 -0.56 20.58
CA ALA A 106 16.40 -0.20 21.17
C ALA A 106 15.53 -1.46 21.43
N GLY A 107 16.19 -2.54 21.84
CA GLY A 107 15.58 -3.82 22.19
C GLY A 107 14.81 -3.74 23.50
N ALA A 108 13.63 -3.13 23.46
CA ALA A 108 12.57 -3.25 24.47
C ALA A 108 11.30 -2.50 24.02
N GLY A 109 11.45 -1.46 23.19
CA GLY A 109 10.35 -0.57 22.83
C GLY A 109 9.43 -1.13 21.75
N PHE A 110 9.95 -1.64 20.64
CA PHE A 110 9.11 -2.00 19.47
C PHE A 110 8.58 -3.43 19.51
N ALA A 111 9.37 -4.38 20.05
CA ALA A 111 8.94 -5.77 20.20
C ALA A 111 7.87 -5.94 21.29
N ASN A 112 7.82 -5.04 22.29
CA ASN A 112 6.86 -5.08 23.40
C ASN A 112 5.81 -3.95 23.36
N ALA A 113 5.87 -3.00 22.43
CA ALA A 113 4.85 -1.93 22.31
C ALA A 113 3.60 -2.34 21.53
N CYS A 114 3.56 -3.57 21.01
CA CYS A 114 2.42 -4.07 20.28
C CYS A 114 2.19 -5.51 20.77
N PRO A 115 1.14 -5.78 21.57
CA PRO A 115 0.75 -7.15 21.90
C PRO A 115 0.39 -7.94 20.64
#